data_AF-A0A1A8PFW3-F1
#
_entry.id   AF-A0A1A8PFW3-F1
#
_cell.length_a   1.000
_cell.length_b   1.000
_cell.length_c   1.000
_cell.angle_alpha   90.00
_cell.angle_beta   90.00
_cell.angle_gamma   90.00
#
_symmetry.space_group_name_H-M   'P 1'
#
loop_
_entity.id
_entity.type
_entity.pdbx_description
1 polymer ?
#
loop_
_entity_poly.entity_id
_entity_poly.type
_entity_poly.pdbx_seq_one_letter_code
_entity_poly.pdbx_strand_id
1 'polypeptide(L)'
;MDPSHQCVYLLLLSVGLLVHRGFCQHFYLLRPIPSDSLPLVDLKEDPDPAFDPKERDLNETELRSILGDFDLRYLSVSLPLEDKYLGNDELDLDGPKAGGIMPKEIRAVDFEVQIGKKHKPSKKLKRR
;
A
#
# COMPACT_ATOMS: atom_id res chain seq x y z
N MET A 1 47.05 6.06 1.17
CA MET A 1 46.32 4.84 0.75
C MET A 1 46.31 4.82 -0.75
N ASP A 2 46.83 3.76 -1.36
CA ASP A 2 46.93 3.69 -2.82
C ASP A 2 45.54 3.61 -3.46
N PRO A 3 45.32 4.26 -4.61
CA PRO A 3 44.03 4.27 -5.30
C PRO A 3 43.55 2.86 -5.66
N SER A 4 44.47 1.92 -5.85
CA SER A 4 44.20 0.50 -6.05
C SER A 4 43.44 -0.14 -4.88
N HIS A 5 43.82 0.17 -3.64
CA HIS A 5 43.15 -0.36 -2.45
C HIS A 5 41.72 0.17 -2.33
N GLN A 6 41.50 1.46 -2.64
CA GLN A 6 40.17 2.06 -2.62
C GLN A 6 39.23 1.40 -3.63
N CYS A 7 39.71 1.13 -4.85
CA CYS A 7 38.93 0.40 -5.86
C CYS A 7 38.56 -1.02 -5.41
N VAL A 8 39.48 -1.73 -4.75
CA VAL A 8 39.21 -3.07 -4.23
C VAL A 8 38.16 -3.04 -3.11
N TYR A 9 38.20 -2.08 -2.20
CA TYR A 9 37.18 -1.94 -1.16
C TYR A 9 35.80 -1.59 -1.73
N LEU A 10 35.73 -0.70 -2.72
CA LEU A 10 34.48 -0.37 -3.42
C LEU A 10 33.91 -1.56 -4.19
N LEU A 11 34.79 -2.37 -4.81
CA LEU A 11 34.39 -3.61 -5.48
C LEU A 11 33.81 -4.61 -4.46
N LEU A 12 34.50 -4.85 -3.34
CA LEU A 12 34.03 -5.76 -2.30
C LEU A 12 32.70 -5.30 -1.69
N LEU A 13 32.53 -4.00 -1.45
CA LEU A 13 31.29 -3.42 -0.95
C LEU A 13 30.15 -3.60 -1.96
N SER A 14 30.38 -3.33 -3.24
CA SER A 14 29.35 -3.47 -4.27
C SER A 14 28.93 -4.93 -4.49
N VAL A 15 29.89 -5.87 -4.48
CA VAL A 15 29.61 -7.31 -4.48
C VAL A 15 28.82 -7.72 -3.24
N GLY A 16 29.22 -7.27 -2.05
CA GLY A 16 28.51 -7.55 -0.80
C GLY A 16 27.05 -7.08 -0.82
N LEU A 17 26.79 -5.86 -1.32
CA LEU A 17 25.44 -5.30 -1.45
C LEU A 17 24.58 -6.05 -2.47
N LEU A 18 25.16 -6.46 -3.61
CA LEU A 18 24.46 -7.22 -4.64
C LEU A 18 24.06 -8.60 -4.13
N VAL A 19 24.99 -9.25 -3.43
CA VAL A 19 24.80 -10.55 -2.80
C VAL A 19 23.74 -10.48 -1.68
N HIS A 20 23.78 -9.46 -0.82
CA HIS A 20 22.77 -9.22 0.21
C HIS A 20 21.35 -9.07 -0.36
N ARG A 21 21.20 -8.44 -1.54
CA ARG A 21 19.90 -8.35 -2.22
C ARG A 21 19.40 -9.69 -2.78
N GLY A 22 20.31 -10.58 -3.19
CA GLY A 22 19.98 -11.88 -3.77
C GLY A 22 19.75 -13.00 -2.75
N PHE A 23 20.31 -12.88 -1.54
CA PHE A 23 20.24 -13.94 -0.51
C PHE A 23 18.83 -14.23 0.02
N CYS A 24 17.87 -13.34 -0.23
CA CYS A 24 16.49 -13.47 0.29
C CYS A 24 15.52 -14.09 -0.73
N GLN A 25 15.99 -14.50 -1.92
CA GLN A 25 15.14 -15.19 -2.89
C GLN A 25 15.50 -16.69 -2.94
N HIS A 26 14.48 -17.54 -2.86
CA HIS A 26 14.66 -18.99 -2.88
C HIS A 26 15.31 -19.40 -4.22
N PHE A 27 16.52 -19.95 -4.17
CA PHE A 27 17.28 -20.41 -5.35
C PHE A 27 16.56 -21.53 -6.12
N TYR A 28 15.74 -22.32 -5.42
CA TYR A 28 14.78 -23.26 -6.00
C TYR A 28 13.36 -22.82 -5.62
N LEU A 29 12.48 -22.65 -6.61
CA LEU A 29 11.07 -22.28 -6.43
C LEU A 29 10.23 -23.47 -5.93
N LEU A 30 10.54 -23.92 -4.72
CA LEU A 30 9.80 -25.00 -4.05
C LEU A 30 8.44 -24.55 -3.51
N ARG A 31 8.23 -23.23 -3.39
CA ARG A 31 6.98 -22.60 -2.97
C ARG A 31 6.63 -21.46 -3.92
N PRO A 32 5.34 -21.16 -4.12
CA PRO A 32 4.93 -19.99 -4.89
C PRO A 32 5.39 -18.69 -4.21
N ILE A 33 5.66 -17.67 -5.03
CA ILE A 33 6.01 -16.33 -4.56
C ILE A 33 4.70 -15.57 -4.28
N PRO A 34 4.54 -14.93 -3.10
CA PRO A 34 3.37 -14.12 -2.81
C PRO A 34 3.34 -12.86 -3.69
N SER A 35 2.14 -12.40 -4.05
CA SER A 35 1.93 -11.16 -4.80
C SER A 35 1.65 -9.99 -3.86
N ASP A 36 2.13 -8.81 -4.22
CA ASP A 36 1.82 -7.54 -3.55
C ASP A 36 0.63 -6.80 -4.19
N SER A 37 -0.10 -7.46 -5.10
CA SER A 37 -1.28 -6.90 -5.76
C SER A 37 -2.47 -6.78 -4.80
N LEU A 38 -3.00 -5.57 -4.66
CA LEU A 38 -4.22 -5.25 -3.92
C LEU A 38 -5.38 -4.93 -4.90
N PRO A 39 -6.67 -5.09 -4.51
CA PRO A 39 -7.16 -5.51 -3.19
C PRO A 39 -7.05 -7.01 -2.95
N LEU A 40 -7.03 -7.41 -1.68
CA LEU A 40 -7.05 -8.81 -1.29
C LEU A 40 -8.48 -9.35 -1.32
N VAL A 41 -8.62 -10.62 -1.68
CA VAL A 41 -9.86 -11.39 -1.53
C VAL A 41 -9.86 -12.01 -0.15
N ASP A 42 -11.04 -12.07 0.49
CA ASP A 42 -11.20 -12.73 1.79
C ASP A 42 -10.76 -14.19 1.73
N LEU A 43 -10.18 -14.65 2.84
CA LEU A 43 -9.68 -16.01 2.94
C LEU A 43 -10.84 -17.01 2.93
N LYS A 44 -10.73 -18.07 2.13
CA LYS A 44 -11.67 -19.19 2.18
C LYS A 44 -11.32 -20.07 3.38
N GLU A 45 -12.01 -19.84 4.49
CA GLU A 45 -11.85 -20.62 5.72
C GLU A 45 -12.59 -21.97 5.66
N ASP A 46 -12.09 -22.94 6.42
CA ASP A 46 -12.71 -24.25 6.59
C ASP A 46 -13.88 -24.12 7.59
N PRO A 47 -15.10 -24.58 7.25
CA PRO A 47 -16.26 -24.46 8.14
C PRO A 47 -16.25 -25.41 9.35
N ASP A 48 -15.24 -26.26 9.54
CA ASP A 48 -15.17 -27.17 10.70
C ASP A 48 -14.98 -26.39 12.03
N PRO A 49 -15.93 -26.47 12.99
CA PRO A 49 -15.83 -25.80 14.28
C PRO A 49 -14.63 -26.20 15.14
N ALA A 50 -13.93 -27.28 14.78
CA ALA A 50 -12.67 -27.65 15.44
C ALA A 50 -11.57 -26.59 15.25
N PHE A 51 -11.64 -25.79 14.19
CA PHE A 51 -10.72 -24.69 13.92
C PHE A 51 -11.11 -23.38 14.62
N ASP A 52 -12.33 -23.31 15.15
CA ASP A 52 -12.82 -22.13 15.86
C ASP A 52 -12.22 -22.03 17.29
N PRO A 53 -11.82 -20.82 17.73
CA PRO A 53 -11.35 -20.60 19.09
C PRO A 53 -12.47 -20.81 20.11
N LYS A 54 -12.11 -21.29 21.31
CA LYS A 54 -13.08 -21.53 22.39
C LYS A 54 -13.28 -20.27 23.22
N GLU A 55 -14.36 -20.23 24.00
CA GLU A 55 -14.68 -19.07 24.87
C GLU A 55 -13.54 -18.70 25.83
N ARG A 56 -12.81 -19.69 26.34
CA ARG A 56 -11.65 -19.46 27.22
C ARG A 56 -10.51 -18.70 26.55
N ASP A 57 -10.41 -18.79 25.22
CA ASP A 57 -9.35 -18.17 24.41
C ASP A 57 -9.75 -16.72 24.02
N LEU A 58 -11.01 -16.33 24.24
CA LEU A 58 -11.58 -15.03 23.88
C LEU A 58 -11.50 -14.00 25.03
N ASN A 59 -10.38 -13.97 25.76
CA ASN A 59 -10.17 -12.97 26.81
C ASN A 59 -9.55 -11.68 26.24
N GLU A 60 -10.32 -10.58 26.20
CA GLU A 60 -9.89 -9.30 25.62
C GLU A 60 -8.58 -8.76 26.22
N THR A 61 -8.38 -8.87 27.53
CA THR A 61 -7.19 -8.29 28.19
C THR A 61 -5.92 -9.02 27.77
N GLU A 62 -6.01 -10.35 27.65
CA GLU A 62 -4.90 -11.20 27.22
C GLU A 62 -4.62 -10.98 25.72
N LEU A 63 -5.66 -10.98 24.88
CA LEU A 63 -5.54 -10.72 23.45
C LEU A 63 -4.89 -9.35 23.16
N ARG A 64 -5.32 -8.29 23.86
CA ARG A 64 -4.72 -6.96 23.73
C ARG A 64 -3.26 -6.93 24.18
N SER A 65 -2.91 -7.66 25.24
CA SER A 65 -1.53 -7.74 25.71
C SER A 65 -0.61 -8.47 24.72
N ILE A 66 -1.13 -9.47 24.00
CA ILE A 66 -0.37 -10.25 23.01
C ILE A 66 -0.24 -9.50 21.68
N LEU A 67 -1.31 -8.84 21.24
CA LEU A 67 -1.36 -8.12 19.96
C LEU A 67 -0.40 -6.91 19.92
N GLY A 68 -0.16 -6.29 21.07
CA GLY A 68 0.73 -5.13 21.20
C GLY A 68 0.08 -3.84 20.68
N ASP A 69 0.46 -3.40 19.48
CA ASP A 69 0.04 -2.12 18.91
C ASP A 69 -1.38 -2.19 18.34
N PHE A 70 -2.36 -1.85 19.18
CA PHE A 70 -3.76 -1.77 18.80
C PHE A 70 -4.13 -0.36 18.32
N ASP A 71 -4.33 -0.17 17.01
CA ASP A 71 -4.81 1.09 16.43
C ASP A 71 -6.33 1.13 16.31
N LEU A 72 -6.98 1.89 17.19
CA LEU A 72 -8.43 2.10 17.26
C LEU A 72 -9.04 2.68 15.97
N ARG A 73 -8.23 3.26 15.07
CA ARG A 73 -8.71 3.82 13.80
C ARG A 73 -8.97 2.75 12.75
N TYR A 74 -8.33 1.60 12.85
CA TYR A 74 -8.40 0.52 11.87
C TYR A 74 -8.92 -0.81 12.47
N LEU A 75 -8.81 -0.99 13.78
CA LEU A 75 -9.19 -2.22 14.48
C LEU A 75 -10.31 -1.95 15.49
N SER A 76 -11.30 -2.84 15.52
CA SER A 76 -12.41 -2.79 16.46
C SER A 76 -12.93 -4.20 16.77
N VAL A 77 -13.39 -4.44 18.01
CA VAL A 77 -14.01 -5.71 18.42
C VAL A 77 -15.47 -5.77 17.96
N SER A 78 -16.17 -4.65 18.09
CA SER A 78 -17.51 -4.46 17.55
C SER A 78 -17.43 -3.60 16.30
N LEU A 79 -18.21 -3.96 15.28
CA LEU A 79 -18.38 -3.10 14.11
C LEU A 79 -18.72 -1.67 14.54
N PRO A 80 -18.05 -0.65 13.99
CA PRO A 80 -18.42 0.74 14.21
C PRO A 80 -19.88 0.94 13.81
N LEU A 81 -20.59 1.78 14.56
CA LEU A 81 -22.00 2.10 14.37
C LEU A 81 -22.21 2.98 13.12
N GLU A 82 -21.81 2.51 11.93
CA GLU A 82 -22.07 3.17 10.65
C GLU A 82 -22.53 2.15 9.60
N ASP A 83 -23.74 1.65 9.81
CA ASP A 83 -24.55 0.90 8.84
C ASP A 83 -25.03 1.79 7.66
N LYS A 84 -24.20 2.74 7.22
CA LYS A 84 -24.51 3.68 6.12
C LYS A 84 -23.58 3.57 4.93
N TYR A 85 -22.50 2.80 5.02
CA TYR A 85 -21.52 2.66 3.94
C TYR A 85 -21.45 1.24 3.35
N LEU A 86 -22.27 0.31 3.83
CA LEU A 86 -22.41 -1.02 3.24
C LEU A 86 -23.63 -1.05 2.30
N GLY A 87 -23.54 -0.37 1.16
CA GLY A 87 -24.56 -0.52 0.10
C GLY A 87 -25.02 0.75 -0.61
N ASN A 88 -24.19 1.79 -0.73
CA ASN A 88 -24.43 2.78 -1.78
C ASN A 88 -23.30 2.71 -2.82
N ASP A 89 -23.59 1.99 -3.91
CA ASP A 89 -22.92 2.13 -5.21
C ASP A 89 -23.20 3.50 -5.87
N GLU A 90 -23.72 4.50 -5.14
CA GLU A 90 -23.46 5.89 -5.52
C GLU A 90 -22.06 6.26 -5.07
N LEU A 91 -21.17 6.25 -6.05
CA LEU A 91 -20.07 7.19 -6.19
C LEU A 91 -20.49 8.57 -5.65
N ASP A 92 -20.25 8.80 -4.36
CA ASP A 92 -20.47 10.11 -3.76
C ASP A 92 -19.64 11.11 -4.55
N LEU A 93 -20.34 12.02 -5.22
CA LEU A 93 -19.82 13.01 -6.17
C LEU A 93 -18.99 14.10 -5.48
N ASP A 94 -18.62 13.90 -4.21
CA ASP A 94 -17.53 14.57 -3.55
C ASP A 94 -16.26 13.73 -3.71
N GLY A 95 -15.68 13.80 -4.91
CA GLY A 95 -14.38 13.19 -5.20
C GLY A 95 -13.39 13.48 -4.07
N PRO A 96 -12.58 12.50 -3.65
CA PRO A 96 -11.73 12.65 -2.48
C PRO A 96 -10.95 13.95 -2.61
N LYS A 97 -11.02 14.84 -1.60
CA LYS A 97 -10.06 15.94 -1.45
C LYS A 97 -8.70 15.31 -1.66
N ALA A 98 -8.11 15.53 -2.84
CA ALA A 98 -6.96 14.76 -3.28
C ALA A 98 -5.87 14.88 -2.21
N GLY A 99 -5.72 13.82 -1.42
CA GLY A 99 -4.77 13.78 -0.33
C GLY A 99 -3.37 13.76 -0.95
N GLY A 100 -2.51 14.66 -0.50
CA GLY A 100 -1.13 14.74 -0.98
C GLY A 100 -0.89 15.80 -2.06
N ILE A 101 0.34 15.80 -2.57
CA ILE A 101 0.81 16.81 -3.53
C ILE A 101 0.36 16.40 -4.94
N MET A 102 -0.19 17.36 -5.70
CA MET A 102 -0.59 17.15 -7.10
C MET A 102 0.57 16.54 -7.93
N PRO A 103 0.34 15.39 -8.61
CA PRO A 103 1.33 14.75 -9.47
C PRO A 103 1.91 15.70 -10.52
N LYS A 104 3.21 15.53 -10.82
CA LYS A 104 3.94 16.45 -11.71
C LYS A 104 3.46 16.33 -13.15
N GLU A 105 3.04 15.12 -13.53
CA GLU A 105 2.51 14.76 -14.84
C GLU A 105 1.25 15.58 -15.14
N ILE A 106 0.33 15.70 -14.17
CA ILE A 106 -0.90 16.49 -14.29
C ILE A 106 -0.58 18.00 -14.24
N ARG A 107 0.36 18.40 -13.38
CA ARG A 107 0.76 19.81 -13.25
C ARG A 107 1.37 20.36 -14.55
N ALA A 108 2.02 19.51 -15.33
CA ALA A 108 2.65 19.85 -16.61
C ALA A 108 1.67 19.86 -17.79
N VAL A 109 0.41 19.42 -17.60
CA VAL A 109 -0.60 19.49 -18.66
C VAL A 109 -0.95 20.96 -18.93
N ASP A 110 -0.62 21.39 -20.15
CA ASP A 110 -1.10 22.64 -20.72
C ASP A 110 -2.19 22.32 -21.75
N PHE A 111 -3.41 22.80 -21.49
CA PHE A 111 -4.55 22.61 -22.38
C PHE A 111 -4.42 23.51 -23.62
N GLU A 112 -3.52 23.16 -24.55
CA GLU A 112 -3.50 23.77 -25.88
C GLU A 112 -4.58 23.13 -26.75
N VAL A 113 -5.70 23.84 -26.94
CA VAL A 113 -6.76 23.42 -27.87
C VAL A 113 -6.25 23.59 -29.30
N GLN A 114 -5.79 22.51 -29.92
CA GLN A 114 -5.55 22.46 -31.36
C GLN A 114 -6.86 22.24 -32.11
N ILE A 115 -7.74 23.25 -32.15
CA ILE A 115 -8.76 23.41 -33.19
C ILE A 115 -9.01 24.92 -33.37
N GLY A 116 -8.33 25.49 -34.35
CA GLY A 116 -8.77 26.65 -35.12
C GLY A 116 -8.78 28.06 -34.51
N LYS A 117 -8.80 28.28 -33.19
CA LYS A 117 -8.83 29.65 -32.62
C LYS A 117 -7.99 29.76 -31.35
N LYS A 118 -6.88 30.52 -31.44
CA LYS A 118 -5.94 30.76 -30.34
C LYS A 118 -6.60 31.54 -29.20
N HIS A 119 -7.13 30.85 -28.21
CA HIS A 119 -7.40 31.44 -26.90
C HIS A 119 -6.58 30.68 -25.86
N LYS A 120 -5.51 31.33 -25.36
CA LYS A 120 -4.72 30.79 -24.24
C LYS A 120 -5.68 30.56 -23.07
N PRO A 121 -5.79 29.34 -22.52
CA PRO A 121 -6.66 29.10 -21.38
C PRO A 121 -6.23 30.03 -20.23
N SER A 122 -7.20 30.73 -19.64
CA SER A 122 -6.96 31.61 -18.50
C SER A 122 -6.28 30.84 -17.37
N LYS A 123 -5.40 31.49 -16.60
CA LYS A 123 -4.76 30.90 -15.40
C LYS A 123 -5.78 30.29 -14.43
N LYS A 124 -7.03 30.78 -14.43
CA LYS A 124 -8.13 30.23 -13.64
C LYS A 124 -8.68 28.91 -14.17
N LEU A 125 -8.62 28.69 -15.49
CA LEU A 125 -9.05 27.46 -16.14
C LEU A 125 -8.02 26.33 -15.94
N LYS A 126 -6.72 26.65 -15.92
CA LYS A 126 -5.64 25.67 -15.64
C LYS A 126 -5.69 25.04 -14.23
N ARG A 127 -6.35 25.70 -13.27
CA ARG A 127 -6.41 25.25 -11.86
C ARG A 127 -7.68 24.47 -11.52
N ARG A 128 -8.69 24.51 -12.39
CA ARG A 128 -9.97 23.81 -12.20
C ARG A 128 -9.91 22.50 -12.96
#